data_AF-X0V5Y2-F1
#
_entry.id   AF-X0V5Y2-F1
#
_cell.length_a   1.000
_cell.length_b   1.000
_cell.length_c   1.000
_cell.angle_alpha   90.00
_cell.angle_beta   90.00
_cell.angle_gamma   90.00
#
_symmetry.space_group_name_H-M   'P 1'
#
loop_
_entity.id
_entity.type
_entity.pdbx_description
1 polymer ?
#
loop_
_entity_poly.entity_id
_entity_poly.type
_entity_poly.pdbx_seq_one_letter_code
_entity_poly.pdbx_strand_id
1 'polypeptide(L)'
;MKIRKREKGFTLVELLVVITIIGMLMSLLLPAVQSAREAGRRAQCMNNQKNLSLALLNYESNRKAFPGILHTVYFDPDITITSGRNNLNASWVVTLFPYLERNDLWDIWSTT
;
A
#
# COMPACT_ATOMS: atom_id res chain seq x y z
N MET A 1 50.00 -44.33 -10.78
CA MET A 1 49.11 -44.53 -11.93
C MET A 1 47.87 -43.66 -11.73
N LYS A 2 47.75 -42.52 -12.44
CA LYS A 2 46.63 -41.57 -12.29
C LYS A 2 45.55 -41.91 -13.32
N ILE A 3 44.41 -42.42 -12.86
CA ILE A 3 43.25 -42.72 -13.71
C ILE A 3 42.58 -41.38 -14.06
N ARG A 4 42.65 -40.96 -15.32
CA ARG A 4 41.90 -39.78 -15.81
C ARG A 4 40.42 -40.16 -15.89
N LYS A 5 39.57 -39.53 -15.08
CA LYS A 5 38.11 -39.57 -15.25
C LYS A 5 37.77 -38.98 -16.61
N ARG A 6 37.09 -39.75 -17.48
CA ARG A 6 36.45 -39.20 -18.69
C ARG A 6 35.29 -38.32 -18.22
N GLU A 7 35.40 -37.01 -18.42
CA GLU A 7 34.24 -36.13 -18.30
C GLU A 7 33.32 -36.37 -19.48
N LYS A 8 32.02 -36.59 -19.21
CA LYS A 8 31.00 -36.72 -20.25
C LYS A 8 30.72 -35.32 -20.79
N GLY A 9 31.03 -35.07 -22.07
CA GLY A 9 30.63 -33.85 -22.76
C GLY A 9 29.13 -33.87 -23.08
N PHE A 10 28.49 -32.72 -22.98
CA PHE A 10 27.09 -32.53 -23.35
C PHE A 10 26.92 -32.62 -24.87
N THR A 11 25.92 -33.33 -25.35
CA THR A 11 25.59 -33.33 -26.78
C THR A 11 24.80 -32.08 -27.13
N LEU A 12 24.99 -31.54 -28.34
CA LEU A 12 24.25 -30.36 -28.83
C LEU A 12 22.73 -30.58 -28.74
N VAL A 13 22.28 -31.81 -28.99
CA VAL A 13 20.88 -32.23 -28.93
C VAL A 13 20.32 -32.13 -27.50
N GLU A 14 21.05 -32.58 -26.49
CA GLU A 14 20.61 -32.48 -25.09
C GLU A 14 20.42 -31.02 -24.68
N LEU A 15 21.29 -30.11 -25.12
CA LEU A 15 21.16 -28.69 -24.79
C LEU A 15 19.98 -28.04 -25.53
N LEU A 16 19.76 -28.43 -26.80
CA LEU A 16 18.63 -27.95 -27.61
C LEU A 16 17.27 -28.32 -27.00
N VAL A 17 17.11 -29.56 -26.52
CA VAL A 17 15.85 -30.01 -25.91
C VAL A 17 15.54 -29.25 -24.62
N VAL A 18 16.56 -28.92 -23.83
CA VAL A 18 16.35 -28.20 -22.57
C VAL A 18 15.86 -26.77 -22.82
N ILE A 19 16.48 -26.06 -23.77
CA ILE A 19 16.07 -24.67 -24.05
C ILE A 19 14.66 -24.60 -24.65
N THR A 20 14.25 -25.59 -25.44
CA THR A 20 12.89 -25.63 -26.02
C THR A 20 11.83 -25.87 -24.95
N ILE A 21 12.08 -26.77 -23.99
CA ILE A 21 11.19 -27.00 -22.85
C ILE A 21 11.07 -25.74 -22.00
N ILE A 22 12.19 -25.08 -21.65
CA ILE A 22 12.17 -23.84 -20.86
C ILE A 22 11.41 -22.72 -21.62
N GLY A 23 11.64 -22.58 -22.93
CA GLY A 23 10.95 -21.60 -23.76
C GLY A 23 9.44 -21.81 -23.80
N MET A 24 8.97 -23.07 -23.90
CA MET A 24 7.55 -23.41 -23.86
C MET A 24 6.93 -23.11 -22.50
N LEU A 25 7.63 -23.42 -21.40
CA LEU A 25 7.15 -23.10 -20.06
C LEU A 25 7.06 -21.58 -19.84
N MET A 26 8.05 -20.81 -20.30
CA MET A 26 8.09 -19.36 -20.14
C MET A 26 7.03 -18.63 -20.97
N SER A 27 6.71 -19.13 -22.18
CA SER A 27 5.67 -18.52 -23.03
C SER A 27 4.29 -18.55 -22.37
N LEU A 28 4.01 -19.59 -21.58
CA LEU A 28 2.78 -19.72 -20.80
C LEU A 28 2.77 -18.83 -19.55
N LEU A 29 3.93 -18.57 -18.96
CA LEU A 29 4.07 -17.81 -17.72
C LEU A 29 4.00 -16.29 -17.91
N LEU A 30 4.58 -15.76 -19.00
CA LEU A 30 4.63 -14.31 -19.29
C LEU A 30 3.26 -13.60 -19.25
N PRO A 31 2.22 -14.07 -19.96
CA PRO A 31 0.90 -13.43 -19.92
C PRO A 31 0.22 -13.55 -18.55
N ALA A 32 0.46 -14.66 -17.83
CA ALA A 32 -0.14 -14.89 -16.51
C ALA A 32 0.44 -13.98 -15.42
N VAL A 33 1.73 -13.62 -15.50
CA VAL A 33 2.36 -12.70 -14.52
C VAL A 33 1.77 -11.29 -14.60
N GLN A 34 1.39 -10.84 -15.80
CA GLN A 34 0.81 -9.51 -15.99
C GLN A 34 -0.60 -9.41 -15.40
N SER A 35 -1.44 -10.41 -15.65
CA SER A 35 -2.78 -10.46 -15.06
C SER A 35 -2.73 -10.55 -13.52
N ALA A 36 -1.78 -11.31 -12.97
CA ALA A 36 -1.55 -11.38 -11.53
C ALA A 36 -1.14 -10.02 -10.93
N ARG A 37 -0.26 -9.27 -11.60
CA ARG A 37 0.13 -7.92 -11.16
C ARG A 37 -1.03 -6.94 -11.18
N GLU A 38 -1.86 -6.98 -12.22
CA GLU A 38 -3.04 -6.13 -12.30
C GLU A 38 -4.09 -6.49 -11.23
N ALA A 39 -4.31 -7.78 -10.99
CA ALA A 39 -5.15 -8.24 -9.90
C ALA A 39 -4.62 -7.78 -8.53
N GLY A 40 -3.30 -7.85 -8.31
CA GLY A 40 -2.65 -7.34 -7.09
C GLY A 40 -2.86 -5.84 -6.89
N ARG A 41 -2.66 -5.03 -7.94
CA ARG A 41 -2.94 -3.58 -7.90
C ARG A 41 -4.40 -3.28 -7.59
N ARG A 42 -5.33 -4.03 -8.20
CA ARG A 42 -6.77 -3.89 -7.92
C ARG A 42 -7.10 -4.26 -6.48
N ALA A 43 -6.57 -5.37 -5.98
CA ALA A 43 -6.76 -5.81 -4.59
C ALA A 43 -6.27 -4.76 -3.59
N GLN A 44 -5.09 -4.18 -3.82
CA GLN A 44 -4.57 -3.09 -2.98
C GLN A 44 -5.48 -1.85 -3.01
N CYS A 45 -5.95 -1.43 -4.20
CA CYS A 45 -6.86 -0.30 -4.33
C CYS A 45 -8.19 -0.53 -3.57
N MET A 46 -8.79 -1.71 -3.75
CA MET A 46 -10.02 -2.08 -3.03
C MET A 46 -9.82 -2.08 -1.51
N ASN A 47 -8.69 -2.60 -1.03
CA ASN A 47 -8.37 -2.57 0.40
C ASN A 47 -8.20 -1.14 0.92
N ASN A 48 -7.53 -0.26 0.18
CA ASN A 48 -7.40 1.14 0.55
C ASN A 48 -8.77 1.84 0.63
N GLN A 49 -9.65 1.59 -0.35
CA GLN A 49 -11.02 2.13 -0.34
C GLN A 49 -11.84 1.60 0.85
N LYS A 50 -11.71 0.30 1.15
CA LYS A 50 -12.35 -0.32 2.32
C LYS A 50 -11.86 0.29 3.63
N ASN A 51 -10.56 0.54 3.77
CA ASN A 51 -10.02 1.17 4.96
C ASN A 51 -10.53 2.61 5.12
N LEU A 52 -10.62 3.37 4.03
CA LEU A 52 -11.22 4.71 4.04
C LEU A 52 -12.70 4.70 4.42
N SER A 53 -13.49 3.75 3.89
CA SER A 53 -14.91 3.67 4.22
C SER A 53 -15.14 3.27 5.68
N LEU A 54 -14.34 2.35 6.22
CA LEU A 54 -14.37 2.00 7.63
C LEU A 54 -14.02 3.19 8.52
N ALA A 55 -12.99 3.97 8.16
CA ALA A 55 -12.62 5.18 8.90
C ALA A 55 -13.76 6.22 8.90
N LEU A 56 -14.43 6.41 7.76
CA LEU A 56 -15.60 7.31 7.66
C LEU A 56 -16.78 6.83 8.51
N LEU A 57 -17.09 5.53 8.51
CA LEU A 57 -18.16 4.97 9.33
C LEU A 57 -17.83 5.05 10.83
N ASN A 58 -16.57 4.83 11.21
CA ASN A 58 -16.13 5.01 12.60
C ASN A 58 -16.21 6.48 13.02
N TYR A 59 -15.87 7.41 12.13
CA TYR A 59 -16.05 8.85 12.37
C TYR A 59 -17.51 9.21 12.59
N GLU A 60 -18.41 8.75 11.70
CA GLU A 60 -19.84 9.01 11.80
C GLU A 60 -20.43 8.43 13.09
N SER A 61 -20.05 7.21 13.46
CA SER A 61 -20.51 6.57 14.71
C SER A 61 -20.22 7.42 15.95
N ASN A 62 -19.02 8.03 16.00
CA ASN A 62 -18.53 8.85 17.11
C ASN A 62 -19.06 10.29 17.08
N ARG A 63 -19.14 10.92 15.90
CA ARG A 63 -19.48 12.35 15.74
C ARG A 63 -20.93 12.59 15.30
N LYS A 64 -21.69 11.54 15.01
CA LYS A 64 -23.07 11.54 14.48
C LYS A 64 -23.24 12.33 13.18
N ALA A 65 -22.16 12.53 12.44
CA ALA A 65 -22.12 13.23 11.16
C ALA A 65 -20.91 12.76 10.35
N PHE A 66 -21.01 12.85 9.03
CA PHE A 66 -19.85 12.68 8.14
C PHE A 66 -18.94 13.91 8.19
N PRO A 67 -17.63 13.76 7.89
CA PRO A 67 -16.72 14.90 7.91
C PRO A 67 -17.05 15.87 6.77
N GLY A 68 -17.23 17.14 7.12
CA GLY A 68 -17.42 18.23 6.15
C GLY A 68 -16.12 18.66 5.49
N ILE A 69 -16.21 19.35 4.34
CA ILE A 69 -15.03 19.81 3.56
C ILE A 69 -14.03 20.59 4.43
N LEU A 70 -14.54 21.46 5.31
CA LEU A 70 -13.78 22.15 6.33
C LEU A 70 -14.41 21.82 7.69
N HIS A 71 -13.58 21.40 8.62
CA HIS A 71 -13.97 21.15 10.01
C HIS A 71 -13.12 22.02 10.93
N THR A 72 -13.77 22.81 11.79
CA THR A 72 -13.06 23.58 12.80
C THR A 72 -12.69 22.66 13.96
N VAL A 73 -11.40 22.45 14.16
CA VAL A 73 -10.85 21.70 15.30
C VAL A 73 -10.51 22.72 16.38
N TYR A 74 -11.12 22.54 17.55
CA TYR A 74 -10.82 23.33 18.74
C TYR A 74 -9.67 22.65 19.49
N PHE A 75 -8.63 23.41 19.77
CA PHE A 75 -7.54 22.96 20.64
C PHE A 75 -7.83 23.38 22.07
N ASP A 76 -7.27 22.64 23.03
CA ASP A 76 -7.43 22.98 24.44
C ASP A 76 -6.98 24.42 24.69
N PRO A 77 -7.75 25.21 25.46
CA PRO A 77 -7.43 26.61 25.74
C PRO A 77 -6.12 26.79 26.51
N ASP A 78 -5.61 25.73 27.14
CA ASP A 78 -4.33 25.71 27.85
C ASP A 78 -3.11 25.51 26.92
N ILE A 79 -3.34 25.18 25.65
CA ILE A 79 -2.28 25.11 24.64
C ILE A 79 -2.17 26.50 24.01
N THR A 80 -1.21 27.29 24.51
CA THR A 80 -0.81 28.57 23.91
C THR A 80 -0.19 28.31 22.54
N ILE A 81 -1.02 28.17 21.50
CA ILE A 81 -0.55 28.18 20.12
C ILE A 81 0.02 29.59 19.88
N THR A 82 1.28 29.67 19.44
CA THR A 82 2.06 30.92 19.25
C THR A 82 1.38 31.95 18.32
N SER A 83 0.27 31.56 17.66
CA SER A 83 -0.54 32.36 16.75
C SER A 83 -1.83 32.92 17.37
N GLY A 84 -2.16 32.64 18.64
CA GLY A 84 -3.36 33.15 19.32
C GLY A 84 -4.69 32.64 18.75
N ARG A 85 -4.66 31.62 17.89
CA ARG A 85 -5.86 30.96 17.34
C ARG A 85 -6.12 29.69 18.14
N ASN A 86 -7.27 29.63 18.80
CA ASN A 86 -7.76 28.44 19.52
C ASN A 86 -8.50 27.45 18.60
N ASN A 87 -8.61 27.77 17.30
CA ASN A 87 -9.34 26.97 16.33
C ASN A 87 -8.60 26.99 14.99
N LEU A 88 -8.39 25.80 14.41
CA LEU A 88 -7.84 25.64 13.07
C LEU A 88 -8.85 24.92 12.19
N ASN A 89 -8.95 25.36 10.94
CA ASN A 89 -9.76 24.67 9.95
C ASN A 89 -8.94 23.52 9.37
N ALA A 90 -9.42 22.30 9.60
CA ALA A 90 -8.86 21.07 9.05
C ALA A 90 -9.67 20.62 7.84
N SER A 91 -9.00 20.02 6.85
CA SER A 91 -9.68 19.27 5.81
C SER A 91 -10.34 18.02 6.40
N TRP A 92 -11.40 17.53 5.75
CA TRP A 92 -12.06 16.26 6.10
C TRP A 92 -11.05 15.10 6.25
N VAL A 93 -10.00 15.08 5.43
CA VAL A 93 -8.95 14.05 5.44
C VAL A 93 -8.16 14.06 6.75
N VAL A 94 -7.78 15.25 7.22
CA VAL A 94 -6.98 15.40 8.45
C VAL A 94 -7.79 14.93 9.66
N THR A 95 -9.08 15.23 9.66
CA THR A 95 -10.00 14.80 10.72
C THR A 95 -10.17 13.27 10.77
N LEU A 96 -9.86 12.56 9.68
CA LEU A 96 -9.89 11.09 9.60
C LEU A 96 -8.57 10.42 9.98
N PHE A 97 -7.46 11.15 10.17
CA PHE A 97 -6.17 10.53 10.47
C PHE A 97 -6.19 9.58 11.68
N PRO A 98 -6.81 9.93 12.83
CA PRO A 98 -6.92 9.01 13.96
C PRO A 98 -7.72 7.75 13.62
N TYR A 99 -8.73 7.87 12.76
CA TYR A 99 -9.60 6.77 12.31
C TYR A 99 -8.96 5.88 11.24
N LEU A 100 -7.90 6.37 10.59
CA LEU A 100 -7.07 5.65 9.63
C LEU A 100 -5.84 5.00 10.30
N GLU A 101 -5.79 4.99 11.64
CA GLU A 101 -4.63 4.53 12.42
C GLU A 101 -3.34 5.30 12.09
N ARG A 102 -3.49 6.54 11.59
CA ARG A 102 -2.40 7.46 11.22
C ARG A 102 -2.23 8.56 12.27
N ASN A 103 -2.04 8.16 13.53
CA ASN A 103 -1.79 9.11 14.62
C ASN A 103 -0.46 9.87 14.44
N ASP A 104 0.50 9.26 13.78
CA ASP A 104 1.77 9.88 13.36
C ASP A 104 1.55 11.18 12.56
N LEU A 105 0.61 11.18 11.63
CA LEU A 105 0.28 12.35 10.81
C LEU A 105 -0.56 13.39 11.57
N TRP A 106 -1.42 12.92 12.48
CA TRP A 106 -2.21 13.79 13.34
C TRP A 106 -1.32 14.64 14.24
N ASP A 107 -0.32 14.02 14.86
CA ASP A 107 0.59 14.70 15.79
C ASP A 107 1.40 15.78 15.07
N ILE A 108 1.93 15.50 13.87
CA ILE A 108 2.65 16.49 13.04
C ILE A 108 1.74 17.65 12.63
N TRP A 109 0.50 17.36 12.22
CA TRP A 109 -0.43 18.40 11.82
C TRP A 109 -0.85 19.29 12.99
N SER A 110 -1.12 18.69 14.15
CA SER A 110 -1.56 19.42 15.35
C SER A 110 -0.49 20.31 15.97
N THR A 111 0.79 20.05 15.66
CA THR A 111 1.93 20.80 16.18
C THR A 111 2.41 21.94 15.27
N THR A 112 1.86 22.06 14.06
CA THR A 112 2.15 23.15 13.09
C THR A 112 1.24 24.35 13.32
#